data_AF-A0A1B6FFP9-F1
#
_entry.id   AF-A0A1B6FFP9-F1
#
_cell.length_a   1.000
_cell.length_b   1.000
_cell.length_c   1.000
_cell.angle_alpha   90.00
_cell.angle_beta   90.00
_cell.angle_gamma   90.00
#
_symmetry.space_group_name_H-M   'P 1'
#
loop_
_entity.id
_entity.type
_entity.pdbx_description
1 polymer ?
#
loop_
_entity_poly.entity_id
_entity_poly.type
_entity_poly.pdbx_seq_one_letter_code
_entity_poly.pdbx_strand_id
1 'polypeptide(L)'
;NELYKMSGFGMFRNVTGLSAKPEEQQISMLLYCMGSEAEELLTSLGMPEAQRSSYDVVLKRFNEYFSTKKNIFYHRALFLQRNQLEEEKVDLYINELYKMSGFGMFRNVTGLSAKPEEQQISMLLYCMGSEAEELLTSLDMP
;
A
#
# COMPACT_ATOMS: atom_id res chain seq x y z
N ASN A 1 12.06 14.17 3.14
CA ASN A 1 11.78 14.34 4.58
C ASN A 1 10.27 14.34 4.75
N GLU A 2 9.74 13.67 5.77
CA GLU A 2 8.31 13.39 6.04
C GLU A 2 7.62 12.23 5.28
N LEU A 3 8.25 11.07 5.16
CA LEU A 3 7.46 9.84 4.92
C LEU A 3 8.04 8.69 5.75
N TYR A 4 7.92 8.83 7.06
CA TYR A 4 7.76 7.67 7.93
C TYR A 4 6.50 6.92 7.45
N LYS A 5 6.68 5.98 6.51
CA LYS A 5 5.99 4.70 6.62
C LYS A 5 6.31 4.21 8.02
N MET A 6 5.46 4.46 9.00
CA MET A 6 5.63 3.87 10.32
C MET A 6 5.35 2.37 10.16
N SER A 7 6.35 1.62 9.67
CA SER A 7 6.37 0.18 9.86
C SER A 7 6.39 -0.06 11.37
N GLY A 8 5.66 -1.06 11.86
CA GLY A 8 5.62 -1.36 13.30
C GLY A 8 7.03 -1.54 13.89
N PHE A 9 7.95 -2.09 13.10
CA PHE A 9 9.35 -2.22 13.48
C PHE A 9 10.09 -0.88 13.56
N GLY A 10 9.81 0.08 12.68
CA GLY A 10 10.40 1.41 12.74
C GLY A 10 10.00 2.17 14.02
N MET A 11 8.73 2.04 14.45
CA MET A 11 8.29 2.58 15.74
C MET A 11 9.00 1.90 16.91
N PHE A 12 9.02 0.57 16.91
CA PHE A 12 9.70 -0.24 17.92
C PHE A 12 11.18 0.18 18.05
N ARG A 13 11.88 0.34 16.92
CA ARG A 13 13.28 0.77 16.86
C ARG A 13 13.50 2.12 17.54
N ASN A 14 12.58 3.07 17.34
CA ASN A 14 12.68 4.40 17.92
C ASN A 14 12.35 4.39 19.42
N VAL A 15 11.25 3.75 19.82
CA VAL A 15 10.77 3.76 21.21
C VAL A 15 11.73 3.01 22.14
N THR A 16 12.35 1.92 21.67
CA THR A 16 13.28 1.12 22.46
C THR A 16 14.71 1.67 22.49
N GLY A 17 14.99 2.76 21.76
CA GLY A 17 16.33 3.29 21.59
C GLY A 17 17.26 2.37 20.77
N LEU A 18 16.72 1.37 20.07
CA LEU A 18 17.48 0.47 19.20
C LEU A 18 18.16 1.22 18.05
N SER A 19 17.59 2.35 17.62
CA SER A 19 18.18 3.23 16.59
C SER A 19 19.58 3.75 16.94
N ALA A 20 19.91 3.88 18.23
CA ALA A 20 21.21 4.35 18.69
C ALA A 20 22.26 3.22 18.88
N LYS A 21 21.84 1.95 18.74
CA LYS A 21 22.73 0.79 18.88
C LYS A 21 23.51 0.53 17.59
N PRO A 22 24.59 -0.28 17.61
CA PRO A 22 25.31 -0.66 16.39
C PRO A 22 24.38 -1.28 15.36
N GLU A 23 24.61 -0.99 14.06
CA GLU A 23 23.72 -1.44 12.98
C GLU A 23 23.54 -2.97 12.94
N GLU A 24 24.59 -3.73 13.26
CA GLU A 24 24.54 -5.18 13.41
C GLU A 24 23.43 -5.63 14.37
N GLN A 25 23.33 -5.01 15.56
CA GLN A 25 22.29 -5.34 16.54
C GLN A 25 20.89 -4.98 16.04
N GLN A 26 20.77 -3.93 15.24
CA GLN A 26 19.50 -3.53 14.64
C GLN A 26 19.05 -4.53 13.57
N ILE A 27 20.00 -5.02 12.76
CA ILE A 27 19.76 -6.04 11.73
C ILE A 27 19.41 -7.38 12.39
N SER A 28 20.16 -7.82 13.40
CA SER A 28 19.85 -9.06 14.13
C SER A 28 18.47 -9.01 14.77
N MET A 29 18.09 -7.87 15.37
CA MET A 29 16.75 -7.69 15.93
C MET A 29 15.66 -7.70 14.85
N LEU A 30 15.91 -7.09 13.69
CA LEU A 30 14.98 -7.13 12.56
C LEU A 30 14.76 -8.57 12.09
N LEU A 31 15.83 -9.32 11.89
CA LEU A 31 15.77 -10.73 11.46
C LEU A 31 15.06 -11.60 12.50
N TYR A 32 15.38 -11.39 13.78
CA TYR A 32 14.70 -12.06 14.87
C TYR A 32 13.18 -11.83 14.85
N CYS A 33 12.74 -10.58 14.65
CA CYS A 33 11.32 -10.26 14.56
C CYS A 33 10.63 -10.81 13.31
N MET A 34 11.38 -11.02 12.22
CA MET A 34 10.85 -11.59 10.97
C MET A 34 10.78 -13.13 10.98
N GLY A 35 11.56 -13.77 11.85
CA GLY A 35 11.58 -15.23 12.02
C GLY A 35 12.73 -15.92 11.27
N SER A 36 12.82 -17.24 11.42
CA SER A 36 13.94 -18.06 10.92
C SER A 36 14.12 -18.00 9.40
N GLU A 37 13.03 -17.81 8.64
CA GLU A 37 13.06 -17.74 7.19
C GLU A 37 13.70 -16.45 6.65
N ALA A 38 13.83 -15.41 7.48
CA ALA A 38 14.32 -14.10 7.04
C ALA A 38 15.78 -14.14 6.59
N GLU A 39 16.61 -14.97 7.22
CA GLU A 39 18.02 -15.12 6.85
C GLU A 39 18.21 -15.89 5.54
N GLU A 40 17.44 -16.96 5.36
CA GLU A 40 17.41 -17.73 4.11
C GLU A 40 16.93 -16.85 2.96
N LEU A 41 15.88 -16.05 3.21
CA LEU A 41 15.36 -15.08 2.25
C LEU A 41 16.44 -14.06 1.83
N LEU A 42 17.13 -13.40 2.76
CA LEU A 42 18.20 -12.46 2.40
C LEU A 42 19.34 -13.12 1.62
N THR A 43 19.68 -14.35 1.98
CA THR A 43 20.71 -15.12 1.27
C THR A 43 20.27 -15.41 -0.17
N SER A 44 19.02 -15.83 -0.37
CA SER A 44 18.43 -16.02 -1.71
C SER A 44 18.36 -14.72 -2.53
N LEU A 45 18.24 -13.58 -1.85
CA LEU A 45 18.25 -12.24 -2.45
C LEU A 45 19.66 -11.71 -2.73
N GLY A 46 20.70 -12.52 -2.56
CA GLY A 46 22.08 -12.15 -2.86
C GLY A 46 22.73 -11.24 -1.81
N MET A 47 22.21 -11.22 -0.58
CA MET A 47 22.80 -10.51 0.55
C MET A 47 23.29 -11.51 1.62
N PRO A 48 24.45 -12.15 1.41
CA PRO A 48 25.08 -12.97 2.43
C PRO A 48 25.47 -12.10 3.63
N GLU A 49 25.65 -12.72 4.79
CA GLU A 49 25.92 -12.04 6.06
C GLU A 49 27.03 -10.97 5.98
N ALA A 50 28.11 -11.26 5.25
CA ALA A 50 29.23 -10.36 5.03
C ALA A 50 28.88 -9.02 4.32
N GLN A 51 27.74 -8.95 3.64
CA GLN A 51 27.27 -7.74 2.93
C GLN A 51 26.16 -6.99 3.67
N ARG A 52 25.74 -7.47 4.85
CA ARG A 52 24.69 -6.86 5.68
C ARG A 52 25.27 -5.82 6.63
N SER A 53 26.01 -4.85 6.10
CA SER A 53 26.70 -3.83 6.90
C SER A 53 25.79 -2.67 7.31
N SER A 54 24.67 -2.46 6.60
CA SER A 54 23.75 -1.37 6.89
C SER A 54 22.28 -1.79 7.00
N TYR A 55 21.63 -1.32 8.05
CA TYR A 55 20.21 -1.53 8.32
C TYR A 55 19.34 -1.01 7.17
N ASP A 56 19.65 0.17 6.64
CA ASP A 56 18.84 0.80 5.59
C ASP A 56 18.92 0.00 4.27
N VAL A 57 20.07 -0.60 3.98
CA VAL A 57 20.25 -1.47 2.79
C VAL A 57 19.43 -2.75 2.93
N VAL A 58 19.50 -3.40 4.10
CA VAL A 58 18.72 -4.61 4.40
C VAL A 58 17.22 -4.32 4.34
N LEU A 59 16.79 -3.22 4.97
CA LEU A 59 15.39 -2.80 4.97
C LEU A 59 14.89 -2.47 3.56
N LYS A 60 15.71 -1.83 2.73
CA LYS A 60 15.38 -1.55 1.33
C LYS A 60 15.20 -2.84 0.54
N ARG A 61 16.09 -3.81 0.69
CA ARG A 61 16.01 -5.10 -0.02
C ARG A 61 14.74 -5.87 0.33
N PHE A 62 14.39 -5.93 1.62
CA PHE A 62 13.12 -6.51 2.03
C PHE A 62 11.93 -5.74 1.47
N ASN A 63 11.96 -4.42 1.52
CA ASN A 63 10.91 -3.61 0.91
C ASN A 63 10.78 -3.90 -0.58
N GLU A 64 11.86 -4.03 -1.34
CA GLU A 64 11.80 -4.37 -2.77
C GLU A 64 11.23 -5.76 -3.02
N TYR A 65 11.60 -6.74 -2.20
CA TYR A 65 11.09 -8.11 -2.31
C TYR A 65 9.58 -8.18 -2.00
N PHE A 66 9.15 -7.60 -0.88
CA PHE A 66 7.75 -7.59 -0.47
C PHE A 66 6.90 -6.56 -1.21
N SER A 67 7.53 -5.56 -1.84
CA SER A 67 6.86 -4.68 -2.80
C SER A 67 6.73 -5.40 -4.14
N THR A 68 6.00 -6.51 -4.16
CA THR A 68 5.54 -7.10 -5.41
C THR A 68 4.83 -6.01 -6.21
N LYS A 69 5.08 -5.92 -7.52
CA LYS A 69 4.30 -5.05 -8.42
C LYS A 69 2.83 -5.40 -8.22
N LYS A 70 2.08 -4.51 -7.57
CA LYS A 70 0.64 -4.67 -7.37
C LYS A 70 0.00 -4.81 -8.74
N ASN A 71 -0.71 -5.91 -8.98
CA ASN A 71 -1.43 -6.08 -10.23
C ASN A 71 -2.64 -5.13 -10.22
N ILE A 72 -2.50 -4.00 -10.91
CA ILE A 72 -3.51 -2.94 -10.95
C ILE A 72 -4.84 -3.50 -11.47
N PHE A 73 -4.83 -4.41 -12.46
CA PHE A 73 -6.06 -5.02 -12.97
C PHE A 73 -6.77 -5.86 -11.91
N TYR A 74 -6.01 -6.66 -11.16
CA TYR A 74 -6.57 -7.48 -10.08
C TYR A 74 -7.24 -6.63 -9.01
N HIS A 75 -6.55 -5.60 -8.51
CA HIS A 75 -7.12 -4.71 -7.50
C HIS A 75 -8.31 -3.89 -8.04
N ARG A 76 -8.35 -3.61 -9.36
CA ARG A 76 -9.44 -2.84 -9.98
C ARG A 76 -10.67 -3.71 -10.11
N ALA A 77 -10.49 -4.96 -10.51
CA ALA A 77 -11.55 -5.96 -10.52
C ALA A 77 -12.14 -6.15 -9.12
N LEU A 78 -11.30 -6.28 -8.08
CA LEU A 78 -11.78 -6.38 -6.69
C LEU A 78 -12.55 -5.15 -6.24
N PHE A 79 -12.10 -3.94 -6.59
CA PHE A 79 -12.79 -2.70 -6.26
C PHE A 79 -14.15 -2.60 -6.95
N LEU A 80 -14.21 -2.93 -8.24
CA LEU A 80 -15.45 -2.93 -9.04
C LEU A 80 -16.45 -4.01 -8.61
N GLN A 81 -15.96 -5.15 -8.11
CA GLN A 81 -16.79 -6.24 -7.61
C GLN A 81 -17.28 -6.00 -6.18
N ARG A 82 -16.78 -4.98 -5.49
CA ARG A 82 -17.14 -4.70 -4.10
C ARG A 82 -18.51 -4.04 -4.06
N ASN A 83 -19.47 -4.75 -3.45
CA ASN A 83 -20.81 -4.26 -3.16
C ASN A 83 -21.04 -4.20 -1.66
N GLN A 84 -21.81 -3.23 -1.18
CA GLN A 84 -22.18 -3.14 0.24
C GLN A 84 -23.01 -4.38 0.63
N LEU A 85 -22.67 -5.00 1.76
CA LEU A 85 -23.42 -6.15 2.29
C LEU A 85 -24.69 -5.67 3.02
N GLU A 86 -25.72 -6.52 3.08
CA GLU A 86 -27.02 -6.18 3.68
C GLU A 86 -26.93 -5.70 5.15
N GLU A 87 -25.96 -6.21 5.91
CA GLU A 87 -25.73 -5.83 7.31
C GLU A 87 -24.55 -4.85 7.51
N GLU A 88 -23.88 -4.43 6.43
CA GLU A 88 -22.73 -3.54 6.52
C GLU A 88 -23.19 -2.07 6.61
N LYS A 89 -22.71 -1.36 7.64
CA LYS A 89 -22.93 0.09 7.74
C LYS A 89 -22.24 0.82 6.59
N VAL A 90 -22.93 1.84 6.06
CA VAL A 90 -22.44 2.68 4.96
C VAL A 90 -21.04 3.25 5.26
N ASP A 91 -20.80 3.71 6.48
CA ASP A 91 -19.48 4.26 6.88
C ASP A 91 -18.36 3.22 6.81
N LEU A 92 -18.65 1.96 7.14
CA LEU A 92 -17.66 0.87 7.04
C LEU A 92 -17.37 0.54 5.59
N TYR A 93 -18.42 0.46 4.77
CA TYR A 93 -18.31 0.23 3.34
C TYR A 93 -17.47 1.32 2.65
N ILE A 94 -17.77 2.59 2.92
CA ILE A 94 -17.02 3.74 2.39
C ILE A 94 -15.55 3.70 2.84
N ASN A 95 -15.29 3.40 4.12
CA ASN A 95 -13.93 3.27 4.63
C ASN A 95 -13.16 2.14 3.95
N GLU A 96 -13.81 1.00 3.66
CA GLU A 96 -13.18 -0.09 2.91
C GLU A 96 -12.88 0.30 1.47
N LEU A 97 -13.81 0.99 0.78
CA LEU A 97 -13.53 1.53 -0.56
C LEU A 97 -12.35 2.51 -0.54
N TYR A 98 -12.26 3.38 0.46
CA TYR A 98 -11.11 4.28 0.62
C TYR A 98 -9.81 3.50 0.83
N LYS A 99 -9.81 2.47 1.67
CA LYS A 99 -8.64 1.60 1.85
C LYS A 99 -8.22 0.94 0.54
N MET A 100 -9.16 0.39 -0.24
CA MET A 100 -8.90 -0.22 -1.54
C MET A 100 -8.33 0.79 -2.55
N SER A 101 -8.84 2.02 -2.57
CA SER A 101 -8.38 3.11 -3.45
C SER A 101 -6.97 3.62 -3.10
N GLY A 102 -6.63 3.63 -1.80
CA GLY A 102 -5.35 4.08 -1.25
C GLY A 102 -4.15 3.21 -1.62
N PHE A 103 -4.35 2.04 -2.24
CA PHE A 103 -3.26 1.16 -2.71
C PHE A 103 -2.44 1.74 -3.88
N GLY A 104 -2.65 3.01 -4.24
CA GLY A 104 -1.94 3.72 -5.31
C GLY A 104 -2.63 3.62 -6.67
N MET A 105 -3.85 3.08 -6.71
CA MET A 105 -4.61 2.86 -7.95
C MET A 105 -5.07 4.16 -8.61
N PHE A 106 -5.32 5.21 -7.81
CA PHE A 106 -5.96 6.45 -8.28
C PHE A 106 -5.09 7.71 -8.11
N ARG A 107 -3.80 7.54 -7.78
CA ARG A 107 -2.90 8.67 -7.45
C ARG A 107 -2.71 9.65 -8.63
N ASN A 108 -2.84 9.19 -9.87
CA ASN A 108 -2.70 10.03 -11.07
C ASN A 108 -3.99 10.75 -11.49
N VAL A 109 -5.11 10.57 -10.78
CA VAL A 109 -6.39 11.21 -11.11
C VAL A 109 -6.52 12.60 -10.45
N THR A 110 -5.60 12.94 -9.54
CA THR A 110 -5.66 14.18 -8.76
C THR A 110 -4.85 15.32 -9.40
N GLY A 111 -5.34 15.79 -10.55
CA GLY A 111 -5.24 17.22 -10.90
C GLY A 111 -6.34 18.07 -10.24
N LEU A 112 -7.15 17.45 -9.38
CA LEU A 112 -8.33 18.06 -8.80
C LEU A 112 -8.20 18.11 -7.28
N SER A 113 -7.90 19.31 -6.80
CA SER A 113 -8.28 19.82 -5.48
C SER A 113 -9.81 19.90 -5.39
N ALA A 114 -10.49 18.77 -5.48
CA ALA A 114 -11.94 18.67 -5.56
C ALA A 114 -12.52 17.96 -4.33
N LYS A 115 -13.73 18.37 -3.94
CA LYS A 115 -14.42 17.94 -2.71
C LYS A 115 -14.70 16.43 -2.73
N PRO A 116 -14.93 15.77 -1.57
CA PRO A 116 -15.10 14.31 -1.47
C PRO A 116 -16.18 13.73 -2.40
N GLU A 117 -17.20 14.53 -2.69
CA GLU A 117 -18.37 14.23 -3.52
C GLU A 117 -18.04 14.25 -5.03
N GLU A 118 -17.14 15.15 -5.46
CA GLU A 118 -16.63 15.22 -6.84
C GLU A 118 -15.62 14.10 -7.14
N GLN A 119 -14.92 13.60 -6.11
CA GLN A 119 -14.01 12.46 -6.22
C GLN A 119 -14.76 11.15 -6.49
N GLN A 120 -16.00 10.99 -6.00
CA GLN A 120 -16.81 9.80 -6.23
C GLN A 120 -17.23 9.65 -7.69
N ILE A 121 -17.68 10.74 -8.33
CA ILE A 121 -18.11 10.76 -9.74
C ILE A 121 -16.91 10.55 -10.67
N SER A 122 -15.79 11.22 -10.42
CA SER A 122 -14.57 11.05 -11.22
C SER A 122 -13.98 9.64 -11.10
N MET A 123 -14.08 9.01 -9.91
CA MET A 123 -13.64 7.64 -9.68
C MET A 123 -14.56 6.62 -10.36
N LEU A 124 -15.88 6.85 -10.39
CA LEU A 124 -16.85 6.04 -11.16
C LEU A 124 -16.62 6.14 -12.68
N LEU A 125 -16.48 7.35 -13.25
CA LEU A 125 -16.21 7.53 -14.68
C LEU A 125 -14.91 6.83 -15.13
N TYR A 126 -13.83 6.99 -14.37
CA TYR A 126 -12.54 6.40 -14.71
C TYR A 126 -12.52 4.87 -14.55
N CYS A 127 -13.26 4.35 -13.56
CA CYS A 127 -13.43 2.91 -13.33
C CYS A 127 -14.28 2.23 -14.41
N MET A 128 -15.24 2.93 -15.01
CA MET A 128 -16.11 2.40 -16.07
C MET A 128 -15.53 2.52 -17.50
N GLY A 129 -14.50 3.36 -17.73
CA GLY A 129 -13.93 3.50 -19.08
C GLY A 129 -14.93 4.07 -20.09
N SER A 130 -14.72 3.88 -21.40
CA SER A 130 -15.57 4.45 -22.47
C SER A 130 -17.05 4.07 -22.39
N GLU A 131 -17.40 3.04 -21.61
CA GLU A 131 -18.78 2.62 -21.37
C GLU A 131 -19.56 3.61 -20.48
N ALA A 132 -18.86 4.49 -19.74
CA ALA A 132 -19.48 5.53 -18.90
C ALA A 132 -20.12 6.67 -19.70
N GLU A 133 -19.50 7.09 -20.82
CA GLU A 133 -20.01 8.18 -21.65
C GLU A 133 -21.32 7.75 -22.36
N GLU A 134 -21.43 6.49 -22.77
CA GLU A 134 -22.65 5.93 -23.36
C GLU A 134 -23.81 5.86 -22.34
N LEU A 135 -23.52 5.51 -21.07
CA LEU A 135 -24.51 5.49 -20.00
C LEU A 135 -24.95 6.90 -19.56
N LEU A 136 -24.07 7.89 -19.59
CA LEU A 136 -24.42 9.29 -19.30
C LEU A 136 -25.20 9.95 -20.45
N THR A 137 -24.90 9.60 -21.69
CA THR A 137 -25.64 10.12 -22.87
C THR A 137 -27.03 9.47 -23.01
N SER A 138 -27.22 8.26 -22.48
CA SER A 138 -28.53 7.59 -22.43
C SER A 138 -29.37 8.00 -21.21
N LEU A 139 -28.75 8.62 -20.22
CA LEU A 139 -29.41 9.28 -19.09
C LEU A 139 -29.52 10.79 -19.37
N ASP A 140 -30.15 11.15 -20.49
CA ASP A 140 -30.73 12.49 -20.65
C ASP A 140 -31.79 12.68 -19.56
N MET A 141 -31.35 13.26 -18.44
CA MET A 141 -32.24 13.91 -17.48
C MET A 141 -32.10 15.42 -17.70
N PRO A 142 -33.21 16.17 -17.81
CA PRO A 142 -33.22 17.58 -18.18
C PRO A 142 -32.41 18.48 -17.23
#